data_AF-A0A970IM30-F1
#
_entry.id   AF-A0A970IM30-F1
#
_cell.length_a   1.000
_cell.length_b   1.000
_cell.length_c   1.000
_cell.angle_alpha   90.00
_cell.angle_beta   90.00
_cell.angle_gamma   90.00
#
_symmetry.space_group_name_H-M   'P 1'
#
loop_
_entity.id
_entity.type
_entity.pdbx_description
1 polymer ?
#
loop_
_entity_poly.entity_id
_entity_poly.type
_entity_poly.pdbx_seq_one_letter_code
_entity_poly.pdbx_strand_id
1 'polypeptide(L)'
;PWWVAVIGISFGVFFGKGVFGGFGRNIFNPALVGRCFVFISFPAYLTAGWPAPYTIFPGGFAHFASNVDAVAMATPLALLKDTGAVTDYGRLFLGIIPGSAGETSALLILCAAVYLLLTKTASWRIMLSCSTTFAAVGTVLYLTGVSPANPLSALLSGGFLFGCVFMATDPISAPSDKTAQVLYAALIAGTVVLIRTFALFPEGVMFSILVGNMFAPLIDRQVKERKAAVKERKAAKKVTA
;
A
#
# COMPACT_ATOMS: atom_id res chain seq x y z
N PRO A 1 17.51 13.30 -6.17
CA PRO A 1 17.74 14.74 -5.88
C PRO A 1 16.92 15.22 -4.68
N TRP A 2 17.54 15.92 -3.73
CA TRP A 2 16.88 16.33 -2.47
C TRP A 2 15.74 17.34 -2.68
N TRP A 3 15.86 18.22 -3.68
CA TRP A 3 14.86 19.26 -3.97
C TRP A 3 13.50 18.67 -4.37
N VAL A 4 13.49 17.52 -5.07
CA VAL A 4 12.26 16.80 -5.45
C VAL A 4 11.49 16.37 -4.21
N ALA A 5 12.21 15.89 -3.17
CA ALA A 5 11.61 15.52 -1.90
C ALA A 5 11.01 16.75 -1.19
N VAL A 6 11.72 17.89 -1.19
CA VAL A 6 11.23 19.14 -0.60
C VAL A 6 9.93 19.60 -1.26
N ILE A 7 9.86 19.61 -2.59
CA ILE A 7 8.63 19.99 -3.31
C ILE A 7 7.51 18.99 -3.01
N GLY A 8 7.79 17.69 -3.05
CA GLY A 8 6.80 16.64 -2.75
C GLY A 8 6.22 16.74 -1.35
N ILE A 9 7.08 16.96 -0.33
CA ILE A 9 6.64 17.15 1.06
C ILE A 9 5.82 18.43 1.18
N SER A 10 6.28 19.54 0.59
CA SER A 10 5.56 20.82 0.63
C SER A 10 4.17 20.70 0.02
N PHE A 11 4.07 20.06 -1.14
CA PHE A 11 2.79 19.80 -1.82
C PHE A 11 1.88 18.89 -0.98
N GLY A 12 2.42 17.77 -0.48
CA GLY A 12 1.68 16.82 0.33
C GLY A 12 1.16 17.42 1.63
N VAL A 13 1.97 18.21 2.34
CA VAL A 13 1.55 18.90 3.57
C VAL A 13 0.52 19.99 3.28
N PHE A 14 0.74 20.79 2.24
CA PHE A 14 -0.17 21.88 1.91
C PHE A 14 -1.54 21.35 1.44
N PHE A 15 -1.56 20.54 0.38
CA PHE A 15 -2.80 20.05 -0.23
C PHE A 15 -3.41 18.84 0.49
N GLY A 16 -2.59 17.93 1.02
CA GLY A 16 -3.07 16.74 1.70
C GLY A 16 -3.56 17.00 3.13
N LYS A 17 -3.18 18.13 3.73
CA LYS A 17 -3.47 18.44 5.13
C LYS A 17 -3.83 19.90 5.42
N GLY A 18 -3.06 20.85 4.91
CA GLY A 18 -3.24 22.28 5.20
C GLY A 18 -4.62 22.80 4.76
N VAL A 19 -5.03 22.47 3.54
CA VAL A 19 -6.32 22.90 2.96
C VAL A 19 -7.52 22.40 3.75
N PHE A 20 -7.41 21.24 4.40
CA PHE A 20 -8.51 20.62 5.16
C PHE A 20 -8.60 21.07 6.63
N GLY A 21 -7.80 22.07 7.03
CA GLY A 21 -7.83 22.61 8.39
C GLY A 21 -6.86 21.93 9.37
N GLY A 22 -5.86 21.19 8.88
CA GLY A 22 -4.73 20.72 9.67
C GLY A 22 -4.89 19.33 10.30
N PHE A 23 -4.09 19.06 11.34
CA PHE A 23 -4.00 17.73 11.95
C PHE A 23 -5.37 17.22 12.44
N GLY A 24 -5.69 15.97 12.08
CA GLY A 24 -6.92 15.30 12.50
C GLY A 24 -8.15 15.55 11.61
N ARG A 25 -8.03 16.37 10.55
CA ARG A 25 -9.10 16.63 9.57
C ARG A 25 -8.71 16.23 8.14
N ASN A 26 -7.64 15.46 7.98
CA ASN A 26 -7.13 15.08 6.67
C ASN A 26 -8.00 13.99 6.07
N ILE A 27 -8.60 14.27 4.92
CA ILE A 27 -9.34 13.26 4.14
C ILE A 27 -8.35 12.24 3.54
N PHE A 28 -7.19 12.72 3.09
CA PHE A 28 -6.16 11.91 2.45
C PHE A 28 -4.90 11.82 3.30
N ASN A 29 -4.19 10.69 3.21
CA ASN A 29 -2.84 10.57 3.76
C ASN A 29 -1.88 11.58 3.06
N PRO A 30 -1.34 12.59 3.77
CA PRO A 30 -0.54 13.66 3.15
C PRO A 30 0.75 13.17 2.50
N ALA A 31 1.38 12.14 3.07
CA ALA A 31 2.61 11.57 2.53
C ALA A 31 2.35 10.89 1.17
N LEU A 32 1.22 10.19 1.04
CA LEU A 32 0.79 9.60 -0.23
C LEU A 32 0.41 10.64 -1.27
N VAL A 33 -0.23 11.75 -0.87
CA VAL A 33 -0.51 12.88 -1.78
C VAL A 33 0.80 13.46 -2.32
N GLY A 34 1.79 13.69 -1.45
CA GLY A 34 3.12 14.15 -1.87
C GLY A 34 3.82 13.16 -2.81
N ARG A 35 3.83 11.86 -2.45
CA ARG A 35 4.40 10.80 -3.30
C ARG A 35 3.70 10.75 -4.66
N CYS A 36 2.38 10.91 -4.70
CA CYS A 36 1.58 10.89 -5.92
C CYS A 36 1.92 12.07 -6.85
N PHE A 37 2.02 13.26 -6.28
CA PHE A 37 2.46 14.45 -7.01
C PHE A 37 3.84 14.27 -7.63
N VAL A 38 4.81 13.74 -6.87
CA VAL A 38 6.16 13.51 -7.39
C VAL A 38 6.16 12.41 -8.45
N PHE A 39 5.37 11.34 -8.27
CA PHE A 39 5.26 10.25 -9.24
C PHE A 39 4.75 10.72 -10.60
N ILE A 40 3.78 11.64 -10.61
CA ILE A 40 3.19 12.17 -11.85
C ILE A 40 4.07 13.28 -12.45
N SER A 41 4.60 14.19 -11.63
CA SER A 41 5.31 15.38 -12.09
C SER A 41 6.78 15.11 -12.40
N PHE A 42 7.38 14.13 -11.72
CA PHE A 42 8.79 13.79 -11.79
C PHE A 42 9.02 12.27 -11.92
N PRO A 43 8.38 11.59 -12.90
CA PRO A 43 8.40 10.13 -13.01
C PRO A 43 9.84 9.61 -13.14
N ALA A 44 10.69 10.30 -13.90
CA ALA A 44 12.08 9.93 -14.11
C ALA A 44 12.85 9.69 -12.79
N TYR A 45 12.56 10.40 -11.71
CA TYR A 45 13.28 10.20 -10.44
C TYR A 45 12.71 9.09 -9.56
N LEU A 46 11.51 8.60 -9.86
CA LEU A 46 10.85 7.50 -9.14
C LEU A 46 10.81 6.20 -9.94
N THR A 47 11.08 6.25 -11.24
CA THR A 47 11.10 5.11 -12.16
C THR A 47 12.45 4.88 -12.84
N ALA A 48 13.41 5.83 -12.77
CA ALA A 48 14.79 5.53 -13.18
C ALA A 48 15.33 4.41 -12.29
N GLY A 49 15.93 3.41 -12.92
CA GLY A 49 16.18 2.10 -12.33
C GLY A 49 16.81 2.12 -10.94
N TRP A 50 16.51 1.06 -10.19
CA TRP A 50 16.90 0.96 -8.79
C TRP A 50 18.34 0.48 -8.67
N PRO A 51 19.06 0.90 -7.61
CA PRO A 51 20.38 0.38 -7.34
C PRO A 51 20.33 -1.13 -7.09
N ALA A 52 21.36 -1.83 -7.56
CA ALA A 52 21.52 -3.25 -7.28
C ALA A 52 21.58 -3.51 -5.76
N PRO A 53 20.89 -4.55 -5.25
CA PRO A 53 20.90 -4.86 -3.83
C PRO A 53 22.28 -5.35 -3.37
N TYR A 54 22.71 -4.93 -2.18
CA TYR A 54 23.92 -5.47 -1.56
C TYR A 54 23.71 -6.94 -1.16
N THR A 55 24.65 -7.80 -1.54
CA THR A 55 24.57 -9.27 -1.32
C THR A 55 25.48 -9.77 -0.19
N ILE A 56 26.38 -8.93 0.35
CA ILE A 56 27.38 -9.30 1.36
C ILE A 56 27.10 -8.54 2.66
N PHE A 57 27.19 -9.20 3.82
CA PHE A 57 27.06 -8.56 5.15
C PHE A 57 28.35 -7.79 5.52
N PRO A 58 28.31 -6.54 6.05
CA PRO A 58 27.16 -5.80 6.61
C PRO A 58 26.36 -4.98 5.58
N GLY A 59 26.60 -5.17 4.29
CA GLY A 59 25.90 -4.50 3.19
C GLY A 59 26.18 -3.00 3.15
N GLY A 60 25.13 -2.22 2.83
CA GLY A 60 25.19 -0.76 2.74
C GLY A 60 25.51 -0.03 4.05
N PHE A 61 25.60 -0.73 5.20
CA PHE A 61 26.07 -0.15 6.46
C PHE A 61 27.60 0.01 6.52
N ALA A 62 28.35 -0.86 5.83
CA ALA A 62 29.82 -0.79 5.77
C ALA A 62 30.33 -0.21 4.45
N HIS A 63 29.50 -0.28 3.41
CA HIS A 63 29.82 0.24 2.08
C HIS A 63 28.84 1.36 1.72
N PHE A 64 29.20 2.61 2.00
CA PHE A 64 28.67 3.72 1.22
C PHE A 64 29.11 3.47 -0.22
N ALA A 65 28.18 3.45 -1.18
CA ALA A 65 28.53 3.37 -2.60
C ALA A 65 29.44 4.56 -2.94
N SER A 66 30.76 4.35 -2.87
CA SER A 66 31.74 5.44 -2.85
C SER A 66 32.01 5.99 -4.24
N ASN A 67 31.73 5.22 -5.29
CA ASN A 67 31.66 5.62 -6.70
C ASN A 67 31.16 4.38 -7.46
N VAL A 68 29.91 4.31 -7.89
CA VAL A 68 29.47 3.14 -8.68
C VAL A 68 28.42 3.59 -9.67
N ASP A 69 28.75 3.38 -10.94
CA ASP A 69 27.83 3.23 -12.07
C ASP A 69 26.70 2.30 -11.63
N ALA A 70 25.65 2.88 -11.03
CA ALA A 70 24.60 2.10 -10.39
C ALA A 70 23.90 1.36 -11.51
N VAL A 71 24.15 0.04 -11.61
CA VAL A 71 23.48 -0.81 -12.59
C VAL A 71 21.99 -0.70 -12.31
N ALA A 72 21.30 0.05 -13.16
CA ALA A 72 19.87 0.27 -13.10
C ALA A 72 19.17 -1.07 -13.26
N MET A 73 18.55 -1.56 -12.18
CA MET A 73 17.80 -2.81 -12.19
C MET A 73 16.28 -2.53 -12.14
N ALA A 74 15.52 -3.32 -12.87
CA ALA A 74 14.06 -3.32 -12.82
C ALA A 74 13.56 -4.01 -11.54
N THR A 75 12.48 -3.50 -10.94
CA THR A 75 11.85 -4.18 -9.78
C THR A 75 11.30 -5.54 -10.20
N PRO A 76 11.13 -6.51 -9.27
CA PRO A 76 10.55 -7.81 -9.58
C PRO A 76 9.18 -7.72 -10.28
N LEU A 77 8.35 -6.75 -9.91
CA LEU A 77 7.06 -6.49 -10.57
C LEU A 77 7.21 -5.96 -12.00
N ALA A 78 8.16 -5.05 -12.24
CA ALA A 78 8.45 -4.55 -13.58
C ALA A 78 9.06 -5.64 -14.47
N LEU A 79 10.04 -6.39 -13.94
CA LEU A 79 10.69 -7.51 -14.62
C LEU A 79 9.68 -8.58 -15.03
N LEU A 80 8.76 -8.94 -14.13
CA LEU A 80 7.69 -9.90 -14.40
C LEU A 80 6.75 -9.42 -15.51
N LYS A 81 6.46 -8.12 -15.56
CA LYS A 81 5.57 -7.55 -16.59
C LYS A 81 6.24 -7.46 -17.96
N ASP A 82 7.51 -7.08 -17.99
CA ASP A 82 8.25 -6.83 -19.23
C ASP A 82 8.80 -8.12 -19.85
N THR A 83 9.22 -9.09 -19.01
CA THR A 83 9.95 -10.29 -19.47
C THR A 83 9.30 -11.61 -19.03
N GLY A 84 8.29 -11.57 -18.15
CA GLY A 84 7.70 -12.78 -17.57
C GLY A 84 8.59 -13.49 -16.54
N ALA A 85 9.77 -12.95 -16.24
CA ALA A 85 10.72 -13.59 -15.32
C ALA A 85 10.22 -13.56 -13.87
N VAL A 86 10.16 -14.75 -13.26
CA VAL A 86 9.75 -14.93 -11.85
C VAL A 86 10.97 -14.83 -10.95
N THR A 87 10.89 -13.94 -9.95
CA THR A 87 11.96 -13.80 -8.94
C THR A 87 11.81 -14.85 -7.84
N ASP A 88 12.93 -15.35 -7.35
CA ASP A 88 12.99 -16.32 -6.26
C ASP A 88 12.33 -15.81 -4.96
N TYR A 89 11.56 -16.68 -4.30
CA TYR A 89 10.82 -16.33 -3.08
C TYR A 89 11.73 -15.98 -1.90
N GLY A 90 12.89 -16.64 -1.77
CA GLY A 90 13.85 -16.34 -0.70
C GLY A 90 14.42 -14.93 -0.85
N ARG A 91 14.72 -14.51 -2.08
CA ARG A 91 15.17 -13.15 -2.39
C ARG A 91 14.09 -12.10 -2.15
N LEU A 92 12.83 -12.40 -2.51
CA LEU A 92 11.67 -11.54 -2.22
C LEU A 92 11.45 -11.39 -0.70
N PHE A 93 11.57 -12.48 0.06
CA PHE A 93 11.32 -12.48 1.49
C PHE A 93 12.39 -11.73 2.30
N LEU A 94 13.68 -11.96 1.97
CA LEU A 94 14.80 -11.27 2.62
C LEU A 94 14.94 -9.82 2.13
N GLY A 95 14.44 -9.51 0.94
CA GLY A 95 14.53 -8.18 0.33
C GLY A 95 15.82 -7.92 -0.43
N ILE A 96 16.48 -8.97 -0.93
CA ILE A 96 17.68 -8.89 -1.79
C ILE A 96 17.22 -8.70 -3.24
N ILE A 97 16.39 -7.67 -3.43
CA ILE A 97 15.76 -7.29 -4.70
C ILE A 97 15.93 -5.78 -4.93
N PRO A 98 15.99 -5.34 -6.19
CA PRO A 98 15.95 -3.91 -6.53
C PRO A 98 14.56 -3.32 -6.21
N GLY A 99 14.54 -2.16 -5.55
CA GLY A 99 13.32 -1.44 -5.20
C GLY A 99 13.54 -0.29 -4.24
N SER A 100 12.44 0.37 -3.85
CA SER A 100 12.49 1.49 -2.91
C SER A 100 12.95 1.06 -1.53
N ALA A 101 13.80 1.88 -0.91
CA ALA A 101 14.27 1.67 0.45
C ALA A 101 13.09 1.49 1.42
N GLY A 102 13.13 0.42 2.22
CA GLY A 102 12.09 0.06 3.19
C GLY A 102 10.93 -0.77 2.63
N GLU A 103 10.72 -0.81 1.30
CA GLU A 103 9.68 -1.64 0.69
C GLU A 103 10.20 -3.05 0.35
N THR A 104 11.50 -3.22 0.13
CA THR A 104 12.07 -4.47 -0.43
C THR A 104 11.99 -5.68 0.51
N SER A 105 12.14 -5.50 1.82
CA SER A 105 12.26 -6.62 2.77
C SER A 105 10.93 -6.96 3.42
N ALA A 106 10.27 -8.01 2.94
CA ALA A 106 9.02 -8.51 3.52
C ALA A 106 9.19 -8.94 4.98
N LEU A 107 10.33 -9.54 5.35
CA LEU A 107 10.61 -9.95 6.73
C LEU A 107 10.58 -8.75 7.69
N LEU A 108 11.29 -7.67 7.37
CA LEU A 108 11.34 -6.49 8.24
C LEU A 108 9.97 -5.79 8.32
N ILE A 109 9.22 -5.75 7.21
CA ILE A 109 7.85 -5.21 7.20
C ILE A 109 6.93 -6.04 8.10
N LEU A 110 7.04 -7.38 8.06
CA LEU A 110 6.24 -8.25 8.92
C LEU A 110 6.62 -8.11 10.40
N CYS A 111 7.91 -8.01 10.73
CA CYS A 111 8.35 -7.72 12.10
C CYS A 111 7.80 -6.38 12.60
N ALA A 112 7.83 -5.34 11.75
CA ALA A 112 7.25 -4.04 12.07
C ALA A 112 5.72 -4.12 12.19
N ALA A 113 5.05 -4.91 11.36
CA ALA A 113 3.61 -5.15 11.47
C ALA A 113 3.27 -5.75 12.84
N VAL A 114 3.97 -6.82 13.25
CA VAL A 114 3.79 -7.43 14.57
C VAL A 114 4.00 -6.40 15.68
N TYR A 115 5.06 -5.59 15.60
CA TYR A 115 5.31 -4.51 16.56
C TYR A 115 4.14 -3.51 16.65
N LEU A 116 3.65 -3.02 15.50
CA LEU A 116 2.54 -2.05 15.44
C LEU A 116 1.22 -2.64 15.96
N LEU A 117 1.00 -3.94 15.77
CA LEU A 117 -0.17 -4.64 16.32
C LEU A 117 -0.06 -4.81 17.84
N LEU A 118 1.12 -5.09 18.36
CA LEU A 118 1.37 -5.19 19.80
C LEU A 118 1.19 -3.83 20.50
N THR A 119 1.67 -2.75 19.90
CA THR A 119 1.47 -1.39 20.41
C THR A 119 0.05 -0.85 20.21
N LYS A 120 -0.83 -1.60 19.52
CA LYS A 120 -2.22 -1.22 19.19
C LYS A 120 -2.34 0.13 18.46
N THR A 121 -1.28 0.53 17.76
CA THR A 121 -1.26 1.78 16.98
C THR A 121 -1.93 1.59 15.62
N ALA A 122 -1.86 0.38 15.07
CA ALA A 122 -2.43 0.05 13.77
C ALA A 122 -3.54 -1.01 13.89
N SER A 123 -4.52 -0.94 12.98
CA SER A 123 -5.66 -1.88 13.01
C SER A 123 -5.33 -3.19 12.28
N TRP A 124 -5.31 -4.29 13.04
CA TRP A 124 -5.14 -5.63 12.46
C TRP A 124 -6.22 -5.99 11.43
N ARG A 125 -7.41 -5.38 11.56
CA ARG A 125 -8.53 -5.58 10.63
C ARG A 125 -8.20 -5.08 9.25
N ILE A 126 -7.68 -3.86 9.11
CA ILE A 126 -7.30 -3.31 7.80
C ILE A 126 -6.17 -4.15 7.21
N MET A 127 -5.13 -4.47 7.99
CA MET A 127 -4.01 -5.27 7.51
C MET A 127 -4.46 -6.64 6.99
N LEU A 128 -5.24 -7.37 7.79
CA LEU A 128 -5.69 -8.71 7.46
C LEU A 128 -6.69 -8.68 6.30
N SER A 129 -7.68 -7.79 6.32
CA SER A 129 -8.65 -7.66 5.22
C SER A 129 -7.99 -7.23 3.91
N CYS A 130 -7.03 -6.32 3.94
CA CYS A 130 -6.32 -5.89 2.74
C CYS A 130 -5.51 -7.07 2.16
N SER A 131 -4.80 -7.81 3.02
CA SER A 131 -3.98 -8.96 2.60
C SER A 131 -4.82 -10.11 2.07
N THR A 132 -5.94 -10.44 2.72
CA THR A 132 -6.83 -11.52 2.26
C THR A 132 -7.59 -11.14 0.99
N THR A 133 -8.07 -9.90 0.85
CA THR A 133 -8.71 -9.46 -0.39
C THR A 133 -7.71 -9.44 -1.55
N PHE A 134 -6.49 -8.96 -1.33
CA PHE A 134 -5.45 -8.99 -2.36
C PHE A 134 -5.14 -10.41 -2.82
N ALA A 135 -4.93 -11.33 -1.86
CA ALA A 135 -4.68 -12.73 -2.18
C ALA A 135 -5.87 -13.37 -2.92
N ALA A 136 -7.10 -13.13 -2.46
CA ALA A 136 -8.30 -13.70 -3.08
C ALA A 136 -8.52 -13.19 -4.51
N VAL A 137 -8.55 -11.87 -4.72
CA VAL A 137 -8.77 -11.27 -6.05
C VAL A 137 -7.59 -11.59 -6.97
N GLY A 138 -6.35 -11.52 -6.46
CA GLY A 138 -5.17 -11.90 -7.22
C GLY A 138 -5.19 -13.37 -7.65
N THR A 139 -5.60 -14.28 -6.78
CA THR A 139 -5.70 -15.72 -7.10
C THR A 139 -6.75 -15.95 -8.18
N VAL A 140 -7.91 -15.30 -8.09
CA VAL A 140 -8.95 -15.41 -9.13
C VAL A 140 -8.41 -14.97 -10.48
N LEU A 141 -7.73 -13.81 -10.57
CA LEU A 141 -7.17 -13.32 -11.84
C LEU A 141 -5.99 -14.16 -12.36
N TYR A 142 -5.22 -14.77 -11.47
CA TYR A 142 -4.16 -15.69 -11.84
C TYR A 142 -4.73 -17.00 -12.42
N LEU A 143 -5.76 -17.56 -11.79
CA LEU A 143 -6.41 -18.80 -12.24
C LEU A 143 -7.17 -18.62 -13.55
N THR A 144 -7.73 -17.44 -13.82
CA THR A 144 -8.37 -17.13 -15.09
C THR A 144 -7.38 -16.79 -16.21
N GLY A 145 -6.07 -16.76 -15.91
CA GLY A 145 -5.01 -16.44 -16.87
C GLY A 145 -4.95 -14.96 -17.27
N VAL A 146 -5.72 -14.09 -16.61
CA VAL A 146 -5.75 -12.65 -16.89
C VAL A 146 -4.49 -11.96 -16.32
N SER A 147 -3.97 -12.44 -15.20
CA SER A 147 -2.75 -11.91 -14.58
C SER A 147 -1.63 -12.96 -14.61
N PRO A 148 -0.44 -12.65 -15.15
CA PRO A 148 0.71 -13.57 -15.11
C PRO A 148 1.36 -13.64 -13.72
N ALA A 149 0.98 -12.76 -12.79
CA ALA A 149 1.61 -12.67 -11.48
C ALA A 149 1.01 -13.65 -10.47
N ASN A 150 1.86 -14.54 -9.95
CA ASN A 150 1.50 -15.37 -8.81
C ASN A 150 1.14 -14.47 -7.61
N PRO A 151 -0.02 -14.67 -6.95
CA PRO A 151 -0.48 -13.81 -5.86
C PRO A 151 0.52 -13.73 -4.70
N LEU A 152 1.24 -14.81 -4.41
CA LEU A 152 2.19 -14.88 -3.32
C LEU A 152 3.46 -14.07 -3.63
N SER A 153 3.98 -14.17 -4.85
CA SER A 153 5.13 -13.34 -5.27
C SER A 153 4.73 -11.87 -5.36
N ALA A 154 3.52 -11.56 -5.81
CA ALA A 154 3.00 -10.20 -5.88
C ALA A 154 2.78 -9.56 -4.49
N LEU A 155 2.44 -10.37 -3.48
CA LEU A 155 2.35 -9.96 -2.08
C LEU A 155 3.75 -9.68 -1.50
N LEU A 156 4.70 -10.59 -1.74
CA LEU A 156 6.07 -10.52 -1.24
C LEU A 156 6.96 -9.51 -1.97
N SER A 157 6.52 -8.98 -3.12
CA SER A 157 7.24 -7.96 -3.88
C SER A 157 7.28 -6.57 -3.22
N GLY A 158 6.94 -6.47 -1.94
CA GLY A 158 7.34 -5.38 -1.06
C GLY A 158 6.40 -4.18 -1.01
N GLY A 159 6.11 -3.56 -2.15
CA GLY A 159 5.31 -2.32 -2.22
C GLY A 159 3.90 -2.47 -1.64
N PHE A 160 3.27 -3.64 -1.81
CA PHE A 160 1.93 -3.91 -1.27
C PHE A 160 1.94 -4.08 0.25
N LEU A 161 2.82 -4.93 0.79
CA LEU A 161 2.92 -5.15 2.23
C LEU A 161 3.28 -3.85 2.96
N PHE A 162 4.20 -3.07 2.41
CA PHE A 162 4.57 -1.78 2.99
C PHE A 162 3.38 -0.82 3.07
N GLY A 163 2.65 -0.64 1.97
CA GLY A 163 1.47 0.23 1.97
C GLY A 163 0.33 -0.29 2.86
N CYS A 164 0.14 -1.61 2.91
CA CYS A 164 -0.83 -2.26 3.77
C CYS A 164 -0.55 -2.03 5.27
N VAL A 165 0.72 -2.16 5.68
CA VAL A 165 1.12 -2.08 7.10
C VAL A 165 1.26 -0.65 7.58
N PHE A 166 1.88 0.25 6.80
CA PHE A 166 2.28 1.58 7.26
C PHE A 166 1.39 2.72 6.76
N MET A 167 0.67 2.54 5.66
CA MET A 167 -0.04 3.65 4.99
C MET A 167 -1.56 3.48 5.04
N ALA A 168 -2.08 2.27 4.80
CA ALA A 168 -3.52 1.99 4.82
C ALA A 168 -4.10 2.02 6.24
N THR A 169 -3.28 1.83 7.27
CA THR A 169 -3.64 1.79 8.69
C THR A 169 -3.60 3.14 9.39
N ASP A 170 -3.39 4.24 8.63
CA ASP A 170 -3.38 5.60 9.18
C ASP A 170 -4.72 5.93 9.88
N PRO A 171 -4.71 6.21 11.20
CA PRO A 171 -5.94 6.37 11.98
C PRO A 171 -6.76 7.62 11.62
N ILE A 172 -6.19 8.59 10.90
CA ILE A 172 -6.88 9.82 10.55
C ILE A 172 -7.68 9.66 9.25
N SER A 173 -7.07 9.05 8.23
CA SER A 173 -7.71 8.90 6.92
C SER A 173 -8.52 7.61 6.77
N ALA A 174 -8.22 6.59 7.58
CA ALA A 174 -8.97 5.34 7.58
C ALA A 174 -10.32 5.46 8.33
N PRO A 175 -11.32 4.63 7.98
CA PRO A 175 -12.61 4.64 8.67
C PRO A 175 -12.51 4.16 10.12
N SER A 176 -13.40 4.71 10.95
CA SER A 176 -13.46 4.44 12.39
C SER A 176 -14.24 3.16 12.72
N ASP A 177 -15.25 2.80 11.93
CA ASP A 177 -16.08 1.64 12.24
C ASP A 177 -15.41 0.31 11.83
N LYS A 178 -15.49 -0.70 12.70
CA LYS A 178 -14.86 -2.03 12.47
C LYS A 178 -15.35 -2.71 11.18
N THR A 179 -16.61 -2.52 10.80
CA THR A 179 -17.19 -3.08 9.57
C THR A 179 -16.77 -2.25 8.35
N ALA A 180 -16.70 -0.93 8.51
CA ALA A 180 -16.21 -0.02 7.48
C ALA A 180 -14.74 -0.28 7.12
N GLN A 181 -13.90 -0.58 8.11
CA GLN A 181 -12.49 -0.96 7.92
C GLN A 181 -12.30 -2.15 6.98
N VAL A 182 -13.18 -3.15 7.06
CA VAL A 182 -13.12 -4.33 6.18
C VAL A 182 -13.46 -3.94 4.74
N LEU A 183 -14.52 -3.15 4.54
CA LEU A 183 -14.93 -2.71 3.21
C LEU A 183 -13.90 -1.77 2.56
N TYR A 184 -13.33 -0.86 3.36
CA TYR A 184 -12.25 0.03 2.97
C TYR A 184 -11.00 -0.74 2.54
N ALA A 185 -10.57 -1.71 3.33
CA ALA A 185 -9.42 -2.55 3.00
C ALA A 185 -9.67 -3.38 1.73
N ALA A 186 -10.89 -3.90 1.55
CA ALA A 186 -11.26 -4.63 0.35
C ALA A 186 -11.25 -3.72 -0.90
N LEU A 187 -11.74 -2.49 -0.79
CA LEU A 187 -11.70 -1.49 -1.85
C LEU A 187 -10.26 -1.17 -2.26
N ILE A 188 -9.37 -0.95 -1.29
CA ILE A 188 -7.95 -0.68 -1.56
C ILE A 188 -7.31 -1.88 -2.26
N ALA A 189 -7.36 -3.07 -1.64
CA ALA A 189 -6.71 -4.26 -2.17
C ALA A 189 -7.23 -4.65 -3.56
N GLY A 190 -8.55 -4.58 -3.78
CA GLY A 190 -9.16 -4.82 -5.08
C GLY A 190 -8.66 -3.82 -6.12
N THR A 191 -8.59 -2.53 -5.78
CA THR A 191 -8.06 -1.50 -6.67
C THR A 191 -6.57 -1.72 -6.96
N VAL A 192 -5.76 -2.19 -6.00
CA VAL A 192 -4.34 -2.49 -6.24
C VAL A 192 -4.21 -3.58 -7.29
N VAL A 193 -4.96 -4.68 -7.14
CA VAL A 193 -4.91 -5.80 -8.08
C VAL A 193 -5.34 -5.33 -9.48
N LEU A 194 -6.42 -4.56 -9.59
CA LEU A 194 -6.88 -4.02 -10.87
C LEU A 194 -5.82 -3.12 -11.53
N ILE A 195 -5.19 -2.21 -10.79
CA ILE A 195 -4.15 -1.34 -11.33
C ILE A 195 -2.95 -2.18 -11.77
N ARG A 196 -2.50 -3.14 -10.97
CA ARG A 196 -1.34 -3.98 -11.31
C ARG A 196 -1.58 -4.86 -12.54
N THR A 197 -2.82 -5.30 -12.77
CA THR A 197 -3.16 -6.16 -13.92
C THR A 197 -3.41 -5.34 -15.19
N PHE A 198 -4.14 -4.22 -15.11
CA PHE A 198 -4.63 -3.50 -16.30
C PHE A 198 -3.93 -2.17 -16.60
N ALA A 199 -3.32 -1.52 -15.60
CA ALA A 199 -2.64 -0.24 -15.83
C ALA A 199 -1.21 -0.44 -16.33
N LEU A 200 -0.59 0.63 -16.84
CA LEU A 200 0.80 0.61 -17.28
C LEU A 200 1.80 0.53 -16.11
N PHE A 201 1.43 1.03 -14.93
CA PHE A 201 2.32 1.10 -13.78
C PHE A 201 2.44 -0.26 -13.05
N PRO A 202 3.66 -0.72 -12.72
CA PRO A 202 3.87 -1.95 -11.94
C PRO A 202 3.49 -1.78 -10.45
N GLU A 203 3.47 -0.54 -9.95
CA GLU A 203 3.02 -0.19 -8.61
C GLU A 203 1.67 0.53 -8.63
N GLY A 204 0.73 0.09 -7.80
CA GLY A 204 -0.63 0.64 -7.71
C GLY A 204 -1.06 1.08 -6.31
N VAL A 205 -0.26 0.77 -5.29
CA VAL A 205 -0.67 0.81 -3.87
C VAL A 205 -1.03 2.22 -3.41
N MET A 206 -0.20 3.21 -3.74
CA MET A 206 -0.43 4.61 -3.39
C MET A 206 -1.77 5.13 -3.95
N PHE A 207 -2.03 4.91 -5.24
CA PHE A 207 -3.26 5.35 -5.89
C PHE A 207 -4.48 4.67 -5.25
N SER A 208 -4.39 3.36 -5.00
CA SER A 208 -5.48 2.61 -4.37
C SER A 208 -5.79 3.09 -2.95
N ILE A 209 -4.78 3.44 -2.15
CA ILE A 209 -5.01 3.98 -0.80
C ILE A 209 -5.63 5.38 -0.88
N LEU A 210 -5.21 6.25 -1.80
CA LEU A 210 -5.84 7.56 -1.99
C LEU A 210 -7.32 7.44 -2.42
N VAL A 211 -7.63 6.50 -3.30
CA VAL A 211 -9.02 6.15 -3.65
C VAL A 211 -9.78 5.65 -2.42
N GLY A 212 -9.18 4.74 -1.65
CA GLY A 212 -9.77 4.26 -0.39
C GLY A 212 -10.10 5.38 0.58
N ASN A 213 -9.15 6.30 0.78
CA ASN A 213 -9.30 7.49 1.63
C ASN A 213 -10.46 8.38 1.18
N MET A 214 -10.64 8.57 -0.14
CA MET A 214 -11.76 9.33 -0.69
C MET A 214 -13.12 8.74 -0.30
N PHE A 215 -13.21 7.41 -0.31
CA PHE A 215 -14.45 6.69 0.01
C PHE A 215 -14.62 6.38 1.50
N ALA A 216 -13.60 6.54 2.33
CA ALA A 216 -13.66 6.22 3.76
C ALA A 216 -14.82 6.92 4.49
N PRO A 217 -15.05 8.24 4.34
CA PRO A 217 -16.17 8.92 5.00
C PRO A 217 -17.56 8.42 4.53
N LEU A 218 -17.67 8.10 3.24
CA LEU A 218 -18.90 7.58 2.64
C LEU A 218 -19.21 6.17 3.17
N ILE A 219 -18.19 5.32 3.26
CA ILE A 219 -18.30 3.97 3.82
C ILE A 219 -18.72 4.04 5.29
N ASP A 220 -18.09 4.89 6.09
CA ASP A 220 -18.41 5.05 7.52
C ASP A 220 -19.86 5.50 7.73
N ARG A 221 -20.31 6.51 6.95
CA ARG A 221 -21.69 6.99 7.01
C ARG A 221 -22.69 5.88 6.66
N GLN A 222 -22.47 5.18 5.55
CA GLN A 222 -23.36 4.12 5.08
C GLN A 222 -23.46 2.96 6.07
N VAL A 223 -22.34 2.56 6.68
CA VAL A 223 -22.30 1.50 7.69
C VAL A 223 -23.06 1.92 8.95
N LYS A 224 -22.89 3.17 9.39
CA LYS A 224 -23.59 3.71 10.56
C LYS A 224 -25.10 3.74 10.35
N GLU A 225 -25.57 4.24 9.21
CA GLU A 225 -26.99 4.29 8.84
C GLU A 225 -27.60 2.87 8.77
N ARG A 226 -26.89 1.92 8.16
CA ARG A 226 -27.35 0.51 8.11
C ARG A 226 -27.44 -0.13 9.50
N LYS A 227 -26.49 0.12 10.39
CA LYS A 227 -26.52 -0.40 11.76
C LYS A 227 -27.70 0.16 12.56
N ALA A 228 -28.00 1.45 12.39
CA ALA A 228 -29.17 2.09 13.00
C ALA A 228 -30.47 1.43 12.52
N ALA A 229 -30.65 1.29 11.21
CA ALA A 229 -31.84 0.65 10.63
C ALA A 229 -32.03 -0.81 11.07
N VAL A 230 -30.95 -1.59 11.20
CA VAL A 230 -31.01 -2.97 11.71
C VAL A 230 -31.43 -3.00 13.19
N LYS A 231 -30.96 -2.05 13.99
CA LYS A 231 -31.33 -1.94 15.42
C LYS A 231 -32.83 -1.62 15.57
N GLU A 232 -33.34 -0.67 14.80
CA GLU A 232 -34.76 -0.30 14.79
C GLU A 232 -35.65 -1.47 14.38
N ARG A 233 -35.29 -2.20 13.30
CA ARG A 233 -36.03 -3.40 12.88
C ARG A 233 -36.07 -4.49 13.95
N LYS A 234 -34.97 -4.70 14.69
CA LYS A 234 -34.90 -5.67 15.78
C LYS A 234 -35.74 -5.22 16.99
N ALA A 235 -35.77 -3.92 17.29
CA ALA A 235 -36.60 -3.38 18.34
C ALA A 235 -38.09 -3.54 18.01
N ALA A 236 -38.50 -3.20 16.79
CA ALA A 236 -39.87 -3.38 16.33
C ALA A 236 -40.34 -4.85 16.43
N LYS A 237 -39.49 -5.80 16.00
CA LYS A 237 -39.80 -7.25 16.11
C LYS A 237 -39.96 -7.75 17.55
N LYS A 238 -39.28 -7.14 18.53
CA LYS A 238 -39.40 -7.49 19.94
C LYS A 238 -40.65 -6.91 20.61
N VAL A 239 -41.23 -5.85 20.04
CA VAL A 239 -42.48 -5.26 20.56
C VAL A 239 -43.69 -6.04 20.03
N THR A 240 -43.57 -6.64 18.84
CA THR A 240 -44.62 -7.46 18.21
C THR A 240 -44.62 -8.94 18.63
N ALA A 241 -43.62 -9.40 19.38
CA ALA A 241 -43.48 -10.77 19.85
C ALA A 241 -43.71 -10.83 21.36
#